data_AF-H7C5J4-F1
#
_entry.id   AF-H7C5J4-F1
#
_cell.length_a   1.000
_cell.length_b   1.000
_cell.length_c   1.000
_cell.angle_alpha   90.00
_cell.angle_beta   90.00
_cell.angle_gamma   90.00
#
_symmetry.space_group_name_H-M   'P 1'
#
loop_
_entity.id
_entity.type
_entity.pdbx_description
1 polymer ?
#
loop_
_entity_poly.entity_id
_entity_poly.type
_entity_poly.pdbx_seq_one_letter_code
_entity_poly.pdbx_strand_id
1 'polypeptide(L)'
;AQYLAAKALKKQSWRFHTKYMMWFQRHEEPKTITDEFEQIPDHLLVHSLTAFSPGQGTYIYFDYEKWGQRKKEGFTFEYRYLEDRDLQ
;
A
#
# COMPACT_ATOMS: atom_id res chain seq x y z
N ALA A 1 12.10 22.47 -6.55
CA ALA A 1 11.29 21.68 -7.49
C ALA A 1 10.94 20.29 -6.93
N GLN A 2 11.91 19.47 -6.53
CA GLN A 2 11.69 18.09 -6.05
C GLN A 2 10.71 17.97 -4.87
N TYR A 3 10.83 18.83 -3.85
CA TYR A 3 9.91 18.85 -2.71
C TYR A 3 8.44 19.09 -3.12
N LEU A 4 8.20 20.03 -4.05
CA LEU A 4 6.86 20.33 -4.53
C LEU A 4 6.29 19.16 -5.36
N ALA A 5 7.13 18.49 -6.15
CA ALA A 5 6.75 17.28 -6.88
C ALA A 5 6.40 16.13 -5.93
N ALA A 6 7.22 15.88 -4.91
CA ALA A 6 6.95 14.88 -3.88
C ALA A 6 5.64 15.17 -3.12
N LYS A 7 5.40 16.45 -2.78
CA LYS A 7 4.15 16.88 -2.16
C LYS A 7 2.93 16.66 -3.06
N ALA A 8 3.07 16.89 -4.36
CA ALA A 8 2.00 16.62 -5.34
C ALA A 8 1.72 15.12 -5.47
N LEU A 9 2.76 14.27 -5.51
CA LEU A 9 2.62 12.82 -5.52
C LEU A 9 1.92 12.30 -4.26
N LYS A 10 2.33 12.79 -3.07
CA LYS A 10 1.67 12.44 -1.79
C LYS A 10 0.19 12.82 -1.76
N LYS A 11 -0.17 13.97 -2.33
CA LYS A 11 -1.57 14.41 -2.52
C LYS A 11 -2.37 13.49 -3.46
N GLN A 12 -1.70 12.87 -4.42
CA GLN A 12 -2.28 11.86 -5.31
C GLN A 12 -2.17 10.44 -4.73
N SER A 13 -2.06 10.31 -3.40
CA SER A 13 -1.98 9.01 -2.70
C SER A 13 -0.77 8.14 -3.08
N TRP A 14 0.28 8.72 -3.65
CA TRP A 14 1.55 8.02 -3.81
C TRP A 14 2.34 8.04 -2.50
N ARG A 15 3.07 6.95 -2.24
CA ARG A 15 3.96 6.77 -1.09
C ARG A 15 5.33 6.34 -1.57
N PHE A 16 6.36 6.98 -1.02
CA PHE A 16 7.74 6.64 -1.35
C PHE A 16 8.21 5.48 -0.46
N HIS A 17 8.76 4.45 -1.10
CA HIS A 17 9.29 3.28 -0.42
C HIS A 17 10.82 3.40 -0.30
N THR A 18 11.32 3.56 0.92
CA THR A 18 12.74 3.90 1.16
C THR A 18 13.71 2.81 0.71
N LYS A 19 13.36 1.52 0.83
CA LYS A 19 14.20 0.40 0.35
C LYS A 19 14.34 0.34 -1.18
N TYR A 20 13.23 0.47 -1.90
CA TYR A 20 13.21 0.35 -3.36
C TYR A 20 13.48 1.67 -4.07
N MET A 21 13.43 2.78 -3.33
CA MET A 21 13.57 4.14 -3.84
C MET A 21 12.59 4.44 -4.98
N MET A 22 11.35 3.96 -4.85
CA MET A 22 10.30 4.08 -5.85
C MET A 22 9.00 4.56 -5.22
N TRP A 23 8.15 5.16 -6.04
CA TRP A 23 6.82 5.59 -5.65
C TRP A 23 5.82 4.47 -5.91
N PHE A 24 4.98 4.18 -4.91
CA PHE A 24 3.91 3.19 -4.95
C PHE A 24 2.57 3.88 -4.71
N GLN A 25 1.53 3.40 -5.39
CA GLN A 25 0.14 3.79 -5.15
C GLN A 25 -0.70 2.51 -5.08
N ARG A 26 -1.71 2.49 -4.20
CA ARG A 26 -2.65 1.37 -4.12
C ARG A 26 -3.53 1.35 -5.37
N HIS A 27 -3.59 0.22 -6.06
CA HIS A 27 -4.38 0.05 -7.30
C HIS A 27 -5.87 -0.17 -7.00
N GLU A 28 -6.20 -0.71 -5.83
CA GLU A 28 -7.56 -0.85 -5.34
C GLU A 28 -7.62 -0.24 -3.93
N GLU A 29 -8.59 0.64 -3.65
CA GLU A 29 -9.10 0.78 -2.29
C GLU A 29 -9.73 -0.56 -1.91
N PRO A 30 -9.66 -0.99 -0.63
CA PRO A 30 -10.16 -2.29 -0.23
C PRO A 30 -11.60 -2.44 -0.73
N LYS A 31 -11.82 -3.43 -1.61
CA LYS A 31 -13.18 -3.91 -1.90
C LYS A 31 -13.74 -4.30 -0.53
N THR A 32 -14.80 -3.61 -0.10
CA THR A 32 -15.46 -3.66 1.22
C THR A 32 -14.78 -2.88 2.36
N ILE A 33 -15.03 -1.57 2.43
CA ILE A 33 -15.33 -0.90 3.71
C ILE A 33 -16.86 -0.96 3.82
N THR A 34 -17.37 -1.91 4.59
CA THR A 34 -18.75 -1.87 5.09
C THR A 34 -18.68 -1.55 6.57
N ASP A 35 -19.31 -0.47 6.97
CA ASP A 35 -19.44 0.08 8.33
C ASP A 35 -20.18 -0.87 9.33
N GLU A 36 -20.26 -2.17 9.05
CA GLU A 36 -21.28 -3.04 9.65
C GLU A 36 -20.76 -4.28 10.40
N PHE A 37 -19.46 -4.66 10.36
CA PHE A 37 -19.02 -5.84 11.13
C PHE A 37 -17.62 -5.75 11.75
N GLU A 38 -17.56 -5.16 12.95
CA GLU A 38 -16.67 -5.62 14.03
C GLU A 38 -17.24 -6.89 14.67
N GLN A 39 -17.04 -8.06 14.06
CA GLN A 39 -16.93 -9.35 14.76
C GLN A 39 -16.75 -10.46 13.72
N ILE A 40 -15.51 -10.93 13.59
CA ILE A 40 -15.26 -12.26 13.05
C ILE A 40 -15.69 -13.23 14.16
N PRO A 41 -16.65 -14.14 13.96
CA PRO A 41 -17.02 -15.11 14.97
C PRO A 41 -15.80 -15.99 15.28
N ASP A 42 -15.47 -16.19 16.56
CA ASP A 42 -14.33 -17.01 17.00
C ASP A 42 -14.30 -18.41 16.36
N HIS A 43 -15.45 -18.93 15.93
CA HIS A 43 -15.58 -20.24 15.29
C HIS A 43 -15.20 -20.29 13.79
N LEU A 44 -14.97 -19.14 13.14
CA LEU A 44 -14.48 -19.07 11.76
C LEU A 44 -12.96 -18.85 11.65
N LEU A 45 -12.25 -18.72 12.77
CA LEU A 45 -10.81 -18.46 12.77
C LEU A 45 -9.93 -19.67 12.36
N VAL A 46 -10.53 -20.85 12.11
CA VAL A 46 -9.75 -22.08 11.83
C VAL A 46 -9.74 -22.52 10.36
N HIS A 47 -10.44 -21.83 9.45
CA HIS A 47 -10.51 -22.23 8.03
C HIS A 47 -10.08 -21.16 7.01
N SER A 48 -9.30 -20.16 7.43
CA SER A 48 -8.59 -19.26 6.51
C SER A 48 -7.15 -19.07 6.98
N LEU A 49 -6.27 -20.00 6.60
CA LEU A 49 -4.82 -19.91 6.80
C LEU A 49 -4.14 -18.87 5.88
N THR A 50 -4.90 -17.96 5.26
CA THR A 50 -4.36 -16.88 4.44
C THR A 50 -4.77 -15.55 5.04
N ALA A 51 -4.01 -15.18 6.07
CA ALA A 51 -3.99 -13.88 6.70
C ALA A 51 -4.08 -12.76 5.64
N PHE A 52 -5.19 -12.02 5.64
CA PHE A 52 -5.27 -10.74 4.98
C PHE A 52 -4.34 -9.78 5.74
N SER A 53 -3.06 -9.77 5.37
CA SER A 53 -2.11 -8.81 5.92
C SER A 53 -2.52 -7.42 5.44
N PRO A 54 -2.75 -6.42 6.32
CA PRO A 54 -3.25 -5.10 5.91
C PRO A 54 -2.31 -4.32 4.97
N GLY A 55 -1.06 -4.79 4.80
CA GLY A 55 -0.10 -4.27 3.84
C GLY A 55 -0.04 -5.03 2.50
N GLN A 56 -0.65 -6.22 2.40
CA GLN A 56 -0.64 -7.05 1.19
C GLN A 56 -1.77 -6.63 0.26
N GLY A 57 -1.44 -6.34 -0.99
CA GLY A 57 -2.44 -5.94 -1.98
C GLY A 57 -1.86 -5.72 -3.36
N THR A 58 -2.68 -5.12 -4.22
CA THR A 58 -2.27 -4.74 -5.56
C THR A 58 -1.82 -3.29 -5.57
N TYR A 59 -0.58 -3.07 -5.99
CA TYR A 59 0.03 -1.74 -6.07
C TYR A 59 0.46 -1.44 -7.49
N ILE A 60 0.37 -0.17 -7.89
CA ILE A 60 1.13 0.34 -9.01
C ILE A 60 2.37 1.05 -8.51
N TYR A 61 3.46 0.98 -9.26
CA TYR A 61 4.70 1.68 -8.95
C TYR A 61 5.32 2.26 -10.21
N PHE A 62 6.14 3.28 -10.03
CA PHE A 62 6.93 3.86 -11.11
C PHE A 62 8.32 3.23 -11.13
N ASP A 63 8.63 2.51 -12.21
CA ASP A 63 9.93 1.91 -12.47
C ASP A 63 10.80 2.95 -13.19
N TYR A 64 11.81 3.49 -12.50
CA TYR A 64 12.70 4.50 -13.06
C TYR A 64 13.74 3.91 -14.02
N GLU A 65 14.04 2.61 -13.94
CA GLU A 65 14.99 1.95 -14.84
C GLU A 65 14.35 1.73 -16.22
N LYS A 66 13.08 1.34 -16.22
CA LYS A 66 12.29 1.14 -17.45
C LYS A 66 11.45 2.35 -17.85
N TRP A 67 11.54 3.43 -17.09
CA TRP A 67 10.81 4.69 -17.26
C TRP A 67 9.31 4.49 -17.54
N GLY A 68 8.60 3.79 -16.64
CA GLY A 68 7.18 3.49 -16.84
C GLY A 68 6.46 2.96 -15.60
N GLN A 69 5.12 3.05 -15.60
CA GLN A 69 4.29 2.49 -14.55
C GLN A 69 4.13 0.97 -14.70
N ARG A 70 4.18 0.26 -13.58
CA ARG A 70 4.03 -1.19 -13.49
C ARG A 70 3.04 -1.55 -12.40
N LYS A 71 2.30 -2.64 -12.58
CA LYS A 71 1.37 -3.21 -11.60
C LYS A 71 2.03 -4.41 -10.91
N LYS A 72 1.85 -4.54 -9.61
CA LYS A 72 2.31 -5.68 -8.81
C LYS A 72 1.19 -6.18 -7.90
N GLU A 73 0.77 -7.41 -8.11
CA GLU A 73 -0.23 -8.11 -7.30
C GLU A 73 0.45 -8.84 -6.14
N GLY A 74 -0.25 -8.97 -5.01
CA GLY A 74 0.28 -9.62 -3.81
C GLY A 74 1.51 -8.92 -3.20
N PHE A 75 1.71 -7.64 -3.49
CA PHE A 75 2.82 -6.88 -2.91
C PHE A 75 2.51 -6.51 -1.46
N THR A 76 3.45 -6.77 -0.56
CA THR A 76 3.38 -6.35 0.84
C THR A 76 4.18 -5.07 1.02
N PHE A 77 3.47 -3.95 1.24
CA PHE A 77 4.12 -2.69 1.61
C PHE A 77 4.41 -2.71 3.13
N GLU A 78 5.68 -2.88 3.50
CA GLU A 78 6.06 -2.84 4.91
C GLU A 78 6.20 -1.39 5.41
N TYR A 79 5.43 -1.00 6.43
CA TYR A 79 5.46 0.37 6.98
C TYR A 79 6.83 0.82 7.50
N ARG A 80 7.74 -0.11 7.83
CA ARG A 80 9.14 0.23 8.17
C ARG A 80 9.89 0.94 7.05
N TYR A 81 9.41 0.82 5.81
CA TYR A 81 9.98 1.47 4.63
C TYR A 81 9.15 2.65 4.13
N LEU A 82 8.16 3.10 4.88
CA LEU A 82 7.41 4.31 4.57
C LEU A 82 8.23 5.54 4.99
N GLU A 83 8.43 6.48 4.07
CA GLU A 83 9.20 7.71 4.32
C GLU A 83 8.61 8.60 5.44
N ASP A 84 7.28 8.65 5.59
CA ASP A 84 6.58 9.55 6.52
C ASP A 84 6.34 8.94 7.92
N ARG A 85 7.21 8.03 8.39
CA ARG A 85 7.00 7.32 9.66
C ARG A 85 7.09 8.22 10.91
N ASP A 86 7.77 9.37 10.79
CA ASP A 86 8.12 10.26 11.91
C ASP A 86 7.17 11.47 12.06
N LEU A 87 5.99 11.45 11.44
CA LEU A 87 4.99 12.56 11.47
C LEU A 87 3.81 12.32 12.44
N GLN A 88 3.98 11.46 13.46
CA GLN A 88 3.02 11.29 14.56
C GLN A 88 3.30 12.23 15.73
#